data_AF-A0A1Y4B8C1-F1
#
_entry.id   AF-A0A1Y4B8C1-F1
#
_cell.length_a   1.000
_cell.length_b   1.000
_cell.length_c   1.000
_cell.angle_alpha   90.00
_cell.angle_beta   90.00
_cell.angle_gamma   90.00
#
_symmetry.space_group_name_H-M   'P 1'
#
loop_
_entity.id
_entity.type
_entity.pdbx_description
1 polymer ?
#
loop_
_entity_poly.entity_id
_entity_poly.type
_entity_poly.pdbx_seq_one_letter_code
_entity_poly.pdbx_strand_id
1 'polypeptide(L)'
;MKIKEVEELSGMTRANIRFYEKEGLLSPQRKSNGYRDYTEEDVETLKRIRLLRSIHISLEDIKALNENVFELTELLPAHLMKLKEKNQDLEQSRFICEQLCGAQASYRSFDAQHYLDMLNYSLSEVPPELKEDSVPKVTAPWRRYFARRIDESIYALLWDAVLACFFHVNIMEMSWLGWVVELIMTACILLLIEPTLLSCFGTTPGKILFGLRVSAESGARLTWREAFQRTWLVLGKGSGFHIPVYRLIREYKSYRDCRAGENMEWEEENVLWLNRRYAPAKAVGAVFLMMLLTGATFYIWQAGAIPQNRGNISAAQYAENFNEMQTFYQTDRQLNLPEFYLTPDGDSSLWLTDSGTWEKRNGGTYIVDTVNTYAALPQLHFEEMDGVLTGVSFSAEYKNENIEIASYGDLMALTALSFICAQDSYNLTAAPPSLLYRRIKESADTFQDFTFSEAGITVEAAFQCCGYEFRQAQYSSSEVLVPVYGEEPYFQVEYRVYKSGDKIAINNEF
;
A
#
# COMPACT_ATOMS: atom_id res chain seq x y z
N MET A 1 -58.65 23.27 -9.16
CA MET A 1 -58.83 23.27 -7.68
C MET A 1 -59.38 24.61 -7.22
N LYS A 2 -60.23 24.60 -6.18
CA LYS A 2 -60.72 25.84 -5.56
C LYS A 2 -59.66 26.41 -4.62
N ILE A 3 -59.70 27.73 -4.38
CA ILE A 3 -58.70 28.41 -3.54
C ILE A 3 -58.55 27.81 -2.14
N LYS A 4 -59.62 27.26 -1.55
CA LYS A 4 -59.56 26.60 -0.22
C LYS A 4 -58.72 25.31 -0.25
N GLU A 5 -58.85 24.51 -1.31
CA GLU A 5 -58.03 23.30 -1.51
C GLU A 5 -56.56 23.67 -1.73
N VAL A 6 -56.31 24.77 -2.46
CA VAL A 6 -54.95 25.30 -2.67
C VAL A 6 -54.32 25.80 -1.37
N GLU A 7 -55.10 26.44 -0.48
CA GLU A 7 -54.63 26.85 0.85
C GLU A 7 -54.13 25.65 1.66
N GLU A 8 -54.88 24.54 1.66
CA GLU A 8 -54.53 23.29 2.35
C GLU A 8 -53.29 22.63 1.74
N LEU A 9 -53.18 22.56 0.41
CA LEU A 9 -52.08 21.87 -0.28
C LEU A 9 -50.77 22.66 -0.34
N SER A 10 -50.84 23.99 -0.45
CA SER A 10 -49.65 24.87 -0.47
C SER A 10 -49.23 25.32 0.94
N GLY A 11 -50.14 25.23 1.92
CA GLY A 11 -49.99 25.78 3.27
C GLY A 11 -49.84 27.31 3.27
N MET A 12 -50.42 27.98 2.28
CA MET A 12 -50.43 29.43 2.14
C MET A 12 -51.85 29.98 2.34
N THR A 13 -51.98 31.14 2.97
CA THR A 13 -53.30 31.76 3.14
C THR A 13 -53.84 32.27 1.81
N ARG A 14 -55.17 32.35 1.70
CA ARG A 14 -55.87 32.95 0.54
C ARG A 14 -55.32 34.31 0.14
N ALA A 15 -54.97 35.13 1.14
CA ALA A 15 -54.43 36.46 0.93
C ALA A 15 -53.07 36.40 0.22
N ASN A 16 -52.18 35.49 0.63
CA ASN A 16 -50.86 35.31 0.02
C ASN A 16 -50.96 34.75 -1.40
N ILE A 17 -51.88 33.81 -1.65
CA ILE A 17 -52.11 33.26 -3.00
C ILE A 17 -52.58 34.37 -3.95
N ARG A 18 -53.54 35.20 -3.52
CA ARG A 18 -54.02 36.35 -4.32
C ARG A 18 -52.93 37.42 -4.52
N PHE A 19 -52.05 37.59 -3.54
CA PHE A 19 -50.92 38.49 -3.65
C PHE A 19 -49.99 38.03 -4.78
N TYR A 20 -49.59 36.75 -4.82
CA TYR A 20 -48.72 36.25 -5.89
C TYR A 20 -49.38 36.22 -7.27
N GLU A 21 -50.70 36.01 -7.34
CA GLU A 21 -51.46 36.22 -8.57
C GLU A 21 -51.36 37.68 -9.06
N LYS A 22 -51.58 38.66 -8.17
CA LYS A 22 -51.47 40.08 -8.50
C LYS A 22 -50.04 40.45 -8.93
N GLU A 23 -49.05 39.82 -8.33
CA GLU A 23 -47.63 40.04 -8.63
C GLU A 23 -47.17 39.31 -9.91
N GLY A 24 -48.06 38.57 -10.59
CA GLY A 24 -47.80 37.93 -11.89
C GLY A 24 -47.14 36.56 -11.82
N LEU A 25 -46.95 36.00 -10.62
CA LEU A 25 -46.30 34.70 -10.42
C LEU A 25 -47.24 33.50 -10.63
N LEU A 26 -48.55 33.77 -10.70
CA LEU A 26 -49.58 32.77 -10.95
C LEU A 26 -50.62 33.37 -11.89
N SER A 27 -51.10 32.58 -12.86
CA SER A 27 -52.14 33.01 -13.79
C SER A 27 -53.23 31.92 -13.93
N PRO A 28 -54.00 31.64 -12.86
CA PRO A 28 -55.01 30.60 -12.88
C PRO A 28 -56.15 30.97 -13.84
N GLN A 29 -56.57 30.00 -14.65
CA GLN A 29 -57.68 30.18 -15.58
C GLN A 29 -59.01 30.36 -14.83
N ARG A 30 -59.97 31.07 -15.44
CA ARG A 30 -61.32 31.21 -14.88
C ARG A 30 -62.27 30.23 -15.55
N LYS A 31 -63.06 29.52 -14.75
CA LYS A 31 -64.18 28.70 -15.22
C LYS A 31 -65.32 29.59 -15.72
N SER A 32 -66.22 29.01 -16.51
CA SER A 32 -67.40 29.69 -17.07
C SER A 32 -68.32 30.35 -16.04
N ASN A 33 -68.22 29.94 -14.77
CA ASN A 33 -68.92 30.51 -13.62
C ASN A 33 -68.18 31.69 -12.94
N GLY A 34 -67.09 32.18 -13.53
CA GLY A 34 -66.31 33.32 -13.04
C GLY A 34 -65.32 33.01 -11.91
N TYR A 35 -65.30 31.77 -11.38
CA TYR A 35 -64.37 31.35 -10.33
C TYR A 35 -63.01 30.95 -10.91
N ARG A 36 -61.94 31.22 -10.16
CA ARG A 36 -60.58 30.77 -10.47
C ARG A 36 -60.46 29.26 -10.31
N ASP A 37 -59.77 28.63 -11.23
CA ASP A 37 -59.43 27.22 -11.20
C ASP A 37 -57.91 27.07 -11.23
N TYR A 38 -57.35 26.68 -10.09
CA TYR A 38 -55.91 26.47 -9.95
C TYR A 38 -55.53 25.06 -10.37
N THR A 39 -54.39 24.92 -11.06
CA THR A 39 -53.83 23.62 -11.47
C THR A 39 -52.92 23.05 -10.37
N GLU A 40 -52.50 21.79 -10.51
CA GLU A 40 -51.47 21.20 -9.64
C GLU A 40 -50.12 21.91 -9.78
N GLU A 41 -49.83 22.41 -10.98
CA GLU A 41 -48.64 23.22 -11.25
C GLU A 41 -48.66 24.56 -10.51
N ASP A 42 -49.83 25.21 -10.38
CA ASP A 42 -49.99 26.42 -9.57
C ASP A 42 -49.67 26.13 -8.08
N VAL A 43 -50.07 24.97 -7.57
CA VAL A 43 -49.77 24.53 -6.20
C VAL A 43 -48.27 24.30 -6.03
N GLU A 44 -47.62 23.65 -6.99
CA GLU A 44 -46.18 23.40 -6.94
C GLU A 44 -45.37 24.70 -7.04
N THR A 45 -45.81 25.63 -7.87
CA THR A 45 -45.25 26.99 -7.98
C THR A 45 -45.36 27.73 -6.65
N LEU A 46 -46.52 27.66 -5.99
CA LEU A 46 -46.71 28.23 -4.64
C LEU A 46 -45.77 27.62 -3.60
N LYS A 47 -45.52 26.29 -3.65
CA LYS A 47 -44.57 25.63 -2.75
C LYS A 47 -43.14 26.09 -2.99
N ARG A 48 -42.72 26.25 -4.26
CA ARG A 48 -41.40 26.79 -4.62
C ARG A 48 -41.24 28.23 -4.13
N ILE A 49 -42.23 29.10 -4.37
CA ILE A 49 -42.23 30.48 -3.88
C ILE A 49 -42.12 30.49 -2.35
N ARG A 50 -42.90 29.68 -1.64
CA ARG A 50 -42.84 29.57 -0.18
C ARG A 50 -41.46 29.15 0.32
N LEU A 51 -40.85 28.15 -0.31
CA LEU A 51 -39.50 27.71 0.03
C LEU A 51 -38.48 28.84 -0.17
N LEU A 52 -38.42 29.45 -1.36
CA LEU A 52 -37.47 30.52 -1.65
C LEU A 52 -37.65 31.73 -0.73
N ARG A 53 -38.91 32.09 -0.41
CA ARG A 53 -39.20 33.16 0.57
C ARG A 53 -38.79 32.80 1.99
N SER A 54 -38.89 31.53 2.39
CA SER A 54 -38.46 31.07 3.72
C SER A 54 -36.95 31.16 3.94
N ILE A 55 -36.16 31.09 2.86
CA ILE A 55 -34.70 31.31 2.87
C ILE A 55 -34.32 32.74 2.48
N HIS A 56 -35.27 33.68 2.60
CA HIS A 56 -35.08 35.12 2.39
C HIS A 56 -34.70 35.57 0.97
N ILE A 57 -35.01 34.78 -0.07
CA ILE A 57 -34.89 35.25 -1.45
C ILE A 57 -35.97 36.31 -1.72
N SER A 58 -35.60 37.39 -2.41
CA SER A 58 -36.51 38.51 -2.68
C SER A 58 -37.62 38.10 -3.65
N LEU A 59 -38.74 38.82 -3.63
CA LEU A 59 -39.81 38.57 -4.60
C LEU A 59 -39.38 38.92 -6.03
N GLU A 60 -38.50 39.91 -6.17
CA GLU A 60 -37.93 40.34 -7.45
C GLU A 60 -37.08 39.22 -8.06
N ASP A 61 -36.22 38.58 -7.25
CA ASP A 61 -35.41 37.44 -7.72
C ASP A 61 -36.29 36.25 -8.10
N ILE A 62 -37.36 35.98 -7.36
CA ILE A 62 -38.31 34.90 -7.68
C ILE A 62 -39.04 35.18 -8.99
N LYS A 63 -39.39 36.43 -9.29
CA LYS A 63 -39.96 36.81 -10.59
C LYS A 63 -38.96 36.62 -11.71
N ALA A 64 -37.71 37.06 -11.51
CA ALA A 64 -36.65 36.92 -12.49
C ALA A 64 -36.32 35.43 -12.79
N LEU A 65 -36.37 34.56 -11.77
CA LEU A 65 -36.29 33.10 -11.95
C LEU A 65 -37.48 32.56 -12.77
N ASN A 66 -38.71 33.01 -12.47
CA ASN A 66 -39.91 32.58 -13.19
C ASN A 66 -39.93 33.04 -14.65
N GLU A 67 -39.28 34.17 -14.94
CA GLU A 67 -39.09 34.74 -16.29
C GLU A 67 -37.83 34.19 -17.00
N ASN A 68 -37.09 33.26 -16.37
CA ASN A 68 -35.83 32.69 -16.86
C ASN A 68 -34.75 33.74 -17.20
N VAL A 69 -34.72 34.85 -16.45
CA VAL A 69 -33.69 35.91 -16.60
C VAL A 69 -32.32 35.40 -16.12
N PHE A 70 -32.31 34.53 -15.12
CA PHE A 70 -31.15 33.80 -14.63
C PHE A 70 -31.60 32.47 -14.02
N GLU A 71 -30.64 31.56 -13.82
CA GLU A 71 -30.90 30.22 -13.29
C GLU A 71 -30.75 30.15 -11.77
N LEU A 72 -31.43 29.19 -11.15
CA LEU A 72 -31.32 28.95 -9.70
C LEU A 72 -29.88 28.59 -9.29
N THR A 73 -29.13 27.94 -10.18
CA THR A 73 -27.71 27.60 -10.00
C THR A 73 -26.79 28.81 -9.97
N GLU A 74 -27.24 29.97 -10.46
CA GLU A 74 -26.48 31.23 -10.44
C GLU A 74 -26.87 32.09 -9.23
N LEU A 75 -28.17 32.15 -8.90
CA LEU A 75 -28.68 32.92 -7.77
C LEU A 75 -28.22 32.34 -6.42
N LEU A 76 -28.32 31.00 -6.24
CA LEU A 76 -28.07 30.38 -4.94
C LEU A 76 -26.63 30.56 -4.43
N PRO A 77 -25.57 30.40 -5.24
CA PRO A 77 -24.20 30.68 -4.79
C PRO A 77 -24.00 32.14 -4.35
N ALA A 78 -24.54 33.11 -5.08
CA ALA A 78 -24.48 34.53 -4.72
C ALA A 78 -25.25 34.81 -3.42
N HIS A 79 -26.42 34.19 -3.25
CA HIS A 79 -27.21 34.30 -2.02
C HIS A 79 -26.50 33.64 -0.82
N LEU A 80 -25.83 32.50 -1.01
CA LEU A 80 -25.00 31.87 0.02
C LEU A 80 -23.84 32.78 0.45
N MET A 81 -23.21 33.50 -0.48
CA MET A 81 -22.18 34.49 -0.12
C MET A 81 -22.77 35.62 0.74
N LYS A 82 -23.91 36.20 0.34
CA LYS A 82 -24.60 37.24 1.13
C LYS A 82 -25.03 36.75 2.52
N LEU A 83 -25.53 35.51 2.62
CA LEU A 83 -25.89 34.90 3.90
C LEU A 83 -24.66 34.69 4.78
N LYS A 84 -23.52 34.31 4.19
CA LYS A 84 -22.25 34.16 4.91
C LYS A 84 -21.75 35.50 5.45
N GLU A 85 -21.77 36.56 4.64
CA GLU A 85 -21.44 37.93 5.07
C GLU A 85 -22.35 38.38 6.21
N LYS A 86 -23.67 38.20 6.06
CA LYS A 86 -24.63 38.55 7.12
C LYS A 86 -24.43 37.75 8.41
N ASN A 87 -24.06 36.47 8.29
CA ASN A 87 -23.75 35.66 9.47
C ASN A 87 -22.48 36.18 10.17
N GLN A 88 -21.48 36.62 9.41
CA GLN A 88 -20.29 37.27 9.98
C GLN A 88 -20.65 38.57 10.69
N ASP A 89 -21.51 39.43 10.12
CA ASP A 89 -21.98 40.66 10.75
C ASP A 89 -22.76 40.39 12.06
N LEU A 90 -23.58 39.34 12.05
CA LEU A 90 -24.33 38.90 13.25
C LEU A 90 -23.41 38.36 14.33
N GLU A 91 -22.40 37.58 13.96
CA GLU A 91 -21.37 37.08 14.88
C GLU A 91 -20.56 38.22 15.50
N GLN A 92 -20.18 39.23 14.70
CA GLN A 92 -19.54 40.45 15.21
C GLN A 92 -20.45 41.19 16.20
N SER A 93 -21.72 41.38 15.84
CA SER A 93 -22.71 42.02 16.72
C SER A 93 -22.92 41.24 18.02
N ARG A 94 -22.92 39.90 17.95
CA ARG A 94 -23.00 39.01 19.12
C ARG A 94 -21.78 39.17 20.01
N PHE A 95 -20.58 39.16 19.45
CA PHE A 95 -19.34 39.35 20.20
C PHE A 95 -19.35 40.68 20.98
N ILE A 96 -19.73 41.78 20.33
CA ILE A 96 -19.85 43.08 21.00
C ILE A 96 -20.92 43.04 22.10
N CYS A 97 -22.06 42.41 21.85
CA CYS A 97 -23.09 42.22 22.88
C CYS A 97 -22.54 41.44 24.09
N GLU A 98 -21.78 40.37 23.88
CA GLU A 98 -21.17 39.57 24.94
C GLU A 98 -20.14 40.37 25.76
N GLN A 99 -19.29 41.16 25.10
CA GLN A 99 -18.32 42.03 25.78
C GLN A 99 -19.00 43.12 26.61
N LEU A 100 -20.04 43.76 26.06
CA LEU A 100 -20.83 44.76 26.79
C LEU A 100 -21.57 44.14 27.98
N CYS A 101 -22.08 42.91 27.84
CA CYS A 101 -22.70 42.18 28.95
C CYS A 101 -21.68 41.82 30.04
N GLY A 102 -20.52 41.30 29.66
CA GLY A 102 -19.46 40.88 30.58
C GLY A 102 -18.86 42.05 31.38
N ALA A 103 -18.73 43.22 30.75
CA ALA A 103 -18.22 44.43 31.39
C ALA A 103 -19.22 45.11 32.35
N GLN A 104 -20.47 44.63 32.42
CA GLN A 104 -21.58 45.30 33.15
C GLN A 104 -21.67 46.80 32.80
N ALA A 105 -21.47 47.10 31.53
CA ALA A 105 -21.33 48.46 31.03
C ALA A 105 -22.64 49.26 31.21
N SER A 106 -22.57 50.43 31.85
CA SER A 106 -23.70 51.37 31.90
C SER A 106 -23.71 52.25 30.64
N TYR A 107 -24.90 52.55 30.10
CA TYR A 107 -25.07 53.34 28.88
C TYR A 107 -24.31 54.68 28.90
N ARG A 108 -24.10 55.27 30.09
CA ARG A 108 -23.42 56.57 30.23
C ARG A 108 -21.90 56.48 30.46
N SER A 109 -21.36 55.30 30.69
CA SER A 109 -19.96 55.12 31.12
C SER A 109 -19.15 54.15 30.28
N PHE A 110 -19.76 53.53 29.27
CA PHE A 110 -19.02 52.62 28.38
C PHE A 110 -18.28 53.42 27.31
N ASP A 111 -17.08 52.95 26.98
CA ASP A 111 -16.24 53.59 25.96
C ASP A 111 -16.75 53.21 24.57
N ALA A 112 -17.63 54.03 24.00
CA ALA A 112 -18.19 53.79 22.68
C ALA A 112 -17.12 53.71 21.58
N GLN A 113 -16.02 54.46 21.70
CA GLN A 113 -14.97 54.46 20.69
C GLN A 113 -14.22 53.11 20.69
N HIS A 114 -13.94 52.55 21.86
CA HIS A 114 -13.37 51.21 21.99
C HIS A 114 -14.19 50.12 21.27
N TYR A 115 -15.52 50.11 21.44
CA TYR A 115 -16.37 49.11 20.77
C TYR A 115 -16.55 49.38 19.27
N LEU A 116 -16.55 50.65 18.84
CA LEU A 116 -16.55 51.01 17.41
C LEU A 116 -15.25 50.61 16.73
N ASP A 117 -14.12 50.77 17.41
CA ASP A 117 -12.82 50.33 16.92
C ASP A 117 -12.75 48.80 16.80
N MET A 118 -13.34 48.06 17.75
CA MET A 118 -13.50 46.60 17.64
C MET A 118 -14.41 46.18 16.46
N LEU A 119 -15.49 46.92 16.17
CA LEU A 119 -16.35 46.67 15.00
C LEU A 119 -15.60 46.93 13.69
N ASN A 120 -14.84 48.02 13.61
CA ASN A 120 -14.11 48.40 12.40
C ASN A 120 -12.89 47.51 12.12
N TYR A 121 -12.27 46.95 13.15
CA TYR A 121 -11.19 45.97 12.99
C TYR A 121 -11.67 44.72 12.24
N SER A 122 -12.95 44.37 12.36
CA SER A 122 -13.49 43.12 11.81
C SER A 122 -13.85 43.17 10.30
N LEU A 123 -13.79 44.34 9.64
CA LEU A 123 -14.17 44.52 8.22
C LEU A 123 -13.00 44.66 7.23
N SER A 124 -11.75 44.59 7.69
CA SER A 124 -10.59 44.50 6.80
C SER A 124 -9.46 43.80 7.54
N GLU A 125 -9.21 42.56 7.14
CA GLU A 125 -8.22 41.64 7.74
C GLU A 125 -8.58 41.20 9.17
N VAL A 126 -8.88 39.91 9.32
CA VAL A 126 -9.05 39.25 10.62
C VAL A 126 -7.96 39.74 11.62
N PRO A 127 -8.35 40.31 12.78
CA PRO A 127 -7.39 40.73 13.78
C PRO A 127 -6.41 39.62 14.16
N PRO A 128 -5.10 39.94 14.31
CA PRO A 128 -4.12 38.96 14.79
C PRO A 128 -4.56 38.27 16.08
N GLU A 129 -5.30 38.96 16.95
CA GLU A 129 -5.75 38.41 18.24
C GLU A 129 -6.88 37.36 18.11
N LEU A 130 -7.70 37.37 17.05
CA LEU A 130 -8.71 36.31 16.79
C LEU A 130 -8.18 35.19 15.88
N LYS A 131 -7.05 35.40 15.19
CA LYS A 131 -6.23 34.31 14.65
C LYS A 131 -5.60 33.47 15.75
N GLU A 132 -5.46 34.00 16.97
CA GLU A 132 -4.93 33.29 18.13
C GLU A 132 -5.97 32.35 18.79
N ASP A 133 -7.28 32.62 18.65
CA ASP A 133 -8.36 31.75 19.18
C ASP A 133 -8.87 30.70 18.19
N SER A 134 -8.44 30.73 16.92
CA SER A 134 -8.57 29.58 16.02
C SER A 134 -7.29 28.76 16.07
N VAL A 135 -7.37 27.46 16.40
CA VAL A 135 -6.15 26.65 16.40
C VAL A 135 -5.52 26.69 15.01
N PRO A 136 -4.25 27.13 14.86
CA PRO A 136 -3.66 27.34 13.55
C PRO A 136 -3.72 26.06 12.71
N LYS A 137 -4.48 26.11 11.61
CA LYS A 137 -4.61 24.97 10.69
C LYS A 137 -3.24 24.65 10.09
N VAL A 138 -2.80 23.42 10.32
CA VAL A 138 -1.49 22.94 9.84
C VAL A 138 -1.55 22.67 8.34
N THR A 139 -1.08 23.64 7.55
CA THR A 139 -0.88 23.56 6.09
C THR A 139 0.47 22.94 5.74
N ALA A 140 0.64 21.65 6.03
CA ALA A 140 1.88 20.94 5.80
C ALA A 140 1.65 19.59 5.08
N PRO A 141 1.21 19.61 3.81
CA PRO A 141 0.78 18.39 3.11
C PRO A 141 1.89 17.34 3.00
N TRP A 142 3.12 17.76 2.67
CA TRP A 142 4.26 16.84 2.56
C TRP A 142 4.64 16.19 3.90
N ARG A 143 4.54 16.93 5.01
CA ARG A 143 4.79 16.37 6.35
C ARG A 143 3.76 15.31 6.70
N ARG A 144 2.49 15.55 6.37
CA ARG A 144 1.40 14.59 6.58
C ARG A 144 1.61 13.34 5.72
N TYR A 145 1.92 13.54 4.44
CA TYR A 145 2.18 12.45 3.48
C TYR A 145 3.33 11.55 3.93
N PHE A 146 4.50 12.12 4.21
CA PHE A 146 5.67 11.31 4.59
C PHE A 146 5.51 10.66 5.97
N ALA A 147 4.86 11.34 6.94
CA ALA A 147 4.50 10.72 8.21
C ALA A 147 3.64 9.47 7.99
N ARG A 148 2.64 9.58 7.11
CA ARG A 148 1.75 8.49 6.77
C ARG A 148 2.48 7.36 6.05
N ARG A 149 3.38 7.66 5.11
CA ARG A 149 4.20 6.65 4.43
C ARG A 149 5.09 5.86 5.38
N ILE A 150 5.70 6.52 6.37
CA ILE A 150 6.49 5.84 7.40
C ILE A 150 5.59 4.91 8.23
N ASP A 151 4.45 5.41 8.70
CA ASP A 151 3.52 4.60 9.51
C ASP A 151 3.03 3.37 8.70
N GLU A 152 2.63 3.56 7.45
CA GLU A 152 2.23 2.47 6.54
C GLU A 152 3.35 1.45 6.33
N SER A 153 4.60 1.90 6.11
CA SER A 153 5.75 1.00 5.97
C SER A 153 6.05 0.21 7.24
N ILE A 154 5.86 0.78 8.42
CA ILE A 154 6.00 0.05 9.69
C ILE A 154 4.94 -1.05 9.78
N TYR A 155 3.69 -0.76 9.44
CA TYR A 155 2.61 -1.76 9.52
C TYR A 155 2.73 -2.85 8.46
N ALA A 156 3.14 -2.50 7.24
CA ALA A 156 3.44 -3.47 6.19
C ALA A 156 4.58 -4.41 6.62
N LEU A 157 5.67 -3.85 7.18
CA LEU A 157 6.80 -4.62 7.70
C LEU A 157 6.38 -5.65 8.76
N LEU A 158 5.42 -5.31 9.63
CA LEU A 158 4.90 -6.26 10.63
C LEU A 158 4.17 -7.43 9.97
N TRP A 159 3.43 -7.17 8.90
CA TRP A 159 2.75 -8.23 8.15
C TRP A 159 3.73 -9.07 7.33
N ASP A 160 4.71 -8.44 6.67
CA ASP A 160 5.79 -9.11 5.95
C ASP A 160 6.58 -10.04 6.87
N ALA A 161 6.87 -9.59 8.10
CA ALA A 161 7.53 -10.43 9.11
C ALA A 161 6.70 -11.66 9.46
N VAL A 162 5.37 -11.54 9.51
CA VAL A 162 4.48 -12.69 9.74
C VAL A 162 4.55 -13.66 8.56
N LEU A 163 4.43 -13.15 7.34
CA LEU A 163 4.46 -13.96 6.12
C LEU A 163 5.80 -14.69 5.94
N ALA A 164 6.92 -13.99 6.07
CA ALA A 164 8.23 -14.58 5.85
C ALA A 164 8.65 -15.48 7.02
N CYS A 165 8.54 -15.04 8.28
CA CYS A 165 9.10 -15.78 9.40
C CYS A 165 8.22 -16.95 9.88
N PHE A 166 6.91 -16.93 9.62
CA PHE A 166 6.00 -17.98 10.08
C PHE A 166 5.44 -18.83 8.94
N PHE A 167 5.21 -18.23 7.78
CA PHE A 167 4.64 -18.93 6.63
C PHE A 167 5.67 -19.19 5.53
N HIS A 168 6.92 -18.74 5.68
CA HIS A 168 8.00 -18.90 4.70
C HIS A 168 7.59 -18.43 3.30
N VAL A 169 6.75 -17.41 3.22
CA VAL A 169 6.28 -16.84 1.95
C VAL A 169 7.33 -15.91 1.38
N ASN A 170 7.64 -16.06 0.09
CA ASN A 170 8.44 -15.08 -0.64
C ASN A 170 7.63 -13.80 -0.87
N ILE A 171 7.84 -12.82 0.01
CA ILE A 171 7.16 -11.51 -0.04
C ILE A 171 7.52 -10.65 -1.27
N MET A 172 8.60 -10.97 -1.99
CA MET A 172 8.99 -10.23 -3.20
C MET A 172 8.24 -10.71 -4.45
N GLU A 173 7.73 -11.94 -4.43
CA GLU A 173 7.12 -12.59 -5.60
C GLU A 173 5.64 -12.94 -5.38
N MET A 174 4.93 -12.07 -4.66
CA MET A 174 3.54 -12.29 -4.27
C MET A 174 2.58 -12.15 -5.45
N SER A 175 1.61 -13.06 -5.55
CA SER A 175 0.53 -12.99 -6.54
C SER A 175 -0.38 -11.78 -6.32
N TRP A 176 -1.17 -11.41 -7.33
CA TRP A 176 -2.12 -10.29 -7.21
C TRP A 176 -3.11 -10.46 -6.04
N LEU A 177 -3.53 -11.70 -5.73
CA LEU A 177 -4.36 -12.00 -4.56
C LEU A 177 -3.60 -11.76 -3.27
N GLY A 178 -2.33 -12.17 -3.24
CA GLY A 178 -1.42 -11.88 -2.12
C GLY A 178 -1.32 -10.38 -1.84
N TRP A 179 -1.09 -9.58 -2.88
CA TRP A 179 -1.08 -8.11 -2.77
C TRP A 179 -2.38 -7.52 -2.22
N VAL A 180 -3.53 -8.08 -2.59
CA VAL A 180 -4.84 -7.65 -2.04
C VAL A 180 -4.95 -8.00 -0.56
N VAL A 181 -4.52 -9.20 -0.16
CA VAL A 181 -4.51 -9.61 1.25
C VAL A 181 -3.56 -8.73 2.07
N GLU A 182 -2.37 -8.42 1.57
CA GLU A 182 -1.42 -7.51 2.21
C GLU A 182 -2.02 -6.13 2.46
N LEU A 183 -2.72 -5.56 1.47
CA LEU A 183 -3.41 -4.29 1.60
C LEU A 183 -4.46 -4.32 2.73
N ILE A 184 -5.25 -5.39 2.79
CA ILE A 184 -6.29 -5.57 3.81
C ILE A 184 -5.64 -5.72 5.20
N MET A 185 -4.63 -6.58 5.31
CA MET A 185 -3.97 -6.86 6.58
C MET A 185 -3.22 -5.65 7.12
N THR A 186 -2.54 -4.89 6.25
CA THR A 186 -1.92 -3.61 6.61
C THR A 186 -2.96 -2.63 7.15
N ALA A 187 -4.13 -2.53 6.51
CA ALA A 187 -5.21 -1.68 7.00
C ALA A 187 -5.78 -2.16 8.35
N CYS A 188 -5.91 -3.48 8.57
CA CYS A 188 -6.34 -4.05 9.84
C CYS A 188 -5.35 -3.76 10.97
N ILE A 189 -4.05 -3.97 10.74
CA ILE A 189 -2.98 -3.66 11.70
C ILE A 189 -2.99 -2.17 12.03
N LEU A 190 -3.15 -1.32 11.02
CA LEU A 190 -3.23 0.12 11.18
C LEU A 190 -4.43 0.53 12.06
N LEU A 191 -5.61 -0.03 11.81
CA LEU A 191 -6.83 0.24 12.59
C LEU A 191 -6.76 -0.32 14.03
N LEU A 192 -5.87 -1.27 14.29
CA LEU A 192 -5.60 -1.77 15.64
C LEU A 192 -4.60 -0.89 16.38
N ILE A 193 -3.47 -0.56 15.75
CA ILE A 193 -2.33 0.10 16.40
C ILE A 193 -2.49 1.61 16.44
N GLU A 194 -2.81 2.28 15.33
CA GLU A 194 -2.83 3.75 15.27
C GLU A 194 -3.80 4.38 16.29
N PRO A 195 -5.04 3.87 16.48
CA PRO A 195 -5.95 4.42 17.48
C PRO A 195 -5.39 4.34 18.91
N THR A 196 -4.69 3.25 19.25
CA THR A 196 -4.06 3.08 20.57
C THR A 196 -2.90 4.05 20.76
N LEU A 197 -2.08 4.28 19.73
CA LEU A 197 -0.99 5.25 19.79
C LEU A 197 -1.50 6.69 19.93
N LEU A 198 -2.56 7.03 19.21
CA LEU A 198 -3.18 8.36 19.29
C LEU A 198 -3.87 8.59 20.64
N SER A 199 -4.54 7.59 21.21
CA SER A 199 -5.18 7.76 22.53
C SER A 199 -4.16 7.82 23.67
N CYS A 200 -3.10 7.02 23.60
CA CYS A 200 -2.07 6.97 24.65
C CYS A 200 -1.06 8.13 24.55
N PHE A 201 -0.66 8.53 23.34
CA PHE A 201 0.46 9.48 23.14
C PHE A 201 0.06 10.73 22.34
N GLY A 202 -1.08 10.72 21.65
CA GLY A 202 -1.50 11.81 20.75
C GLY A 202 -0.72 11.86 19.45
N THR A 203 0.07 10.83 19.11
CA THR A 203 0.91 10.83 17.90
C THR A 203 1.28 9.40 17.50
N THR A 204 1.87 9.24 16.31
CA THR A 204 2.38 7.98 15.74
C THR A 204 3.87 8.12 15.40
N PRO A 205 4.64 7.04 15.22
CA PRO A 205 6.07 7.10 14.91
C PRO A 205 6.41 8.06 13.76
N GLY A 206 5.71 7.96 12.63
CA GLY A 206 5.88 8.87 11.50
C GLY A 206 5.50 10.30 11.85
N LYS A 207 4.37 10.52 12.54
CA LYS A 207 3.94 11.85 12.98
C LYS A 207 4.96 12.51 13.91
N ILE A 208 5.59 11.79 14.83
CA ILE A 208 6.65 12.29 15.73
C ILE A 208 7.82 12.87 14.91
N LEU A 209 8.28 12.13 13.90
CA LEU A 209 9.38 12.54 13.02
C LEU A 209 9.02 13.81 12.23
N PHE A 210 7.76 14.03 11.90
CA PHE A 210 7.36 15.27 11.22
C PHE A 210 6.90 16.38 12.15
N GLY A 211 6.94 16.15 13.47
CA GLY A 211 6.54 17.11 14.50
C GLY A 211 5.02 17.27 14.61
N LEU A 212 4.26 16.26 14.18
CA LEU A 212 2.81 16.26 14.17
C LEU A 212 2.26 15.61 15.44
N ARG A 213 1.22 16.21 16.01
CA ARG A 213 0.48 15.68 17.16
C ARG A 213 -1.00 15.96 17.01
N VAL A 214 -1.85 15.02 17.41
CA VAL A 214 -3.31 15.14 17.38
C VAL A 214 -3.83 15.24 18.80
N SER A 215 -4.81 16.11 19.02
CA SER A 215 -5.56 16.23 20.27
C SER A 215 -7.04 16.48 19.98
N ALA A 216 -7.89 16.36 21.00
CA ALA A 216 -9.23 16.93 20.96
C ALA A 216 -9.16 18.47 20.93
N GLU A 217 -10.28 19.13 20.62
CA GLU A 217 -10.40 20.60 20.68
C GLU A 217 -10.08 21.16 22.07
N SER A 218 -10.42 20.41 23.13
CA SER A 218 -10.09 20.74 24.52
C SER A 218 -8.58 20.68 24.84
N GLY A 219 -7.75 20.26 23.90
CA GLY A 219 -6.32 20.00 24.11
C GLY A 219 -6.01 18.66 24.80
N ALA A 220 -7.04 17.94 25.26
CA ALA A 220 -6.89 16.60 25.81
C ALA A 220 -6.47 15.57 24.73
N ARG A 221 -5.95 14.41 25.17
CA ARG A 221 -5.74 13.27 24.26
C ARG A 221 -7.09 12.74 23.78
N LEU A 222 -7.09 12.20 22.56
CA LEU A 222 -8.27 11.53 22.01
C LEU A 222 -8.63 10.32 22.86
N THR A 223 -9.93 10.07 23.01
CA THR A 223 -10.41 8.75 23.40
C THR A 223 -10.09 7.73 22.32
N TRP A 224 -10.05 6.45 22.67
CA TRP A 224 -9.80 5.40 21.68
C TRP A 224 -10.83 5.41 20.55
N ARG A 225 -12.10 5.70 20.86
CA ARG A 225 -13.18 5.76 19.86
C ARG A 225 -13.00 6.91 18.87
N GLU A 226 -12.68 8.11 19.35
CA GLU A 226 -12.39 9.27 18.50
C GLU A 226 -11.16 8.99 17.62
N ALA A 227 -10.11 8.41 18.21
CA ALA A 227 -8.90 8.03 17.48
C ALA A 227 -9.19 6.97 16.39
N PHE A 228 -10.05 5.99 16.67
CA PHE A 228 -10.46 4.98 15.69
C PHE A 228 -11.26 5.60 14.55
N GLN A 229 -12.30 6.39 14.85
CA GLN A 229 -13.12 7.07 13.85
C GLN A 229 -12.27 7.97 12.95
N ARG A 230 -11.35 8.74 13.55
CA ARG A 230 -10.39 9.55 12.81
C ARG A 230 -9.52 8.70 11.88
N THR A 231 -8.97 7.61 12.39
CA THR A 231 -8.09 6.72 11.61
C THR A 231 -8.84 6.08 10.43
N TRP A 232 -10.09 5.66 10.65
CA TRP A 232 -10.98 5.15 9.60
C TRP A 232 -11.26 6.18 8.50
N LEU A 233 -11.55 7.42 8.89
CA LEU A 233 -11.75 8.52 7.93
C LEU A 233 -10.47 8.81 7.15
N VAL A 234 -9.30 8.83 7.80
CA VAL A 234 -8.00 8.96 7.11
C VAL A 234 -7.78 7.80 6.14
N LEU A 235 -8.10 6.57 6.53
CA LEU A 235 -7.93 5.40 5.67
C LEU A 235 -8.76 5.53 4.38
N GLY A 236 -10.05 5.85 4.49
CA GLY A 236 -10.96 5.94 3.34
C GLY A 236 -10.89 7.26 2.57
N LYS A 237 -10.95 8.41 3.28
CA LYS A 237 -10.98 9.75 2.71
C LYS A 237 -9.57 10.35 2.54
N GLY A 238 -8.56 9.90 3.27
CA GLY A 238 -7.18 10.35 3.07
C GLY A 238 -6.44 9.49 2.06
N SER A 239 -6.28 8.20 2.36
CA SER A 239 -5.47 7.25 1.58
C SER A 239 -6.25 6.38 0.58
N GLY A 240 -7.58 6.53 0.47
CA GLY A 240 -8.38 5.76 -0.49
C GLY A 240 -8.32 4.24 -0.28
N PHE A 241 -8.29 3.79 0.97
CA PHE A 241 -8.09 2.37 1.36
C PHE A 241 -6.84 1.72 0.74
N HIS A 242 -5.85 2.52 0.34
CA HIS A 242 -4.65 2.08 -0.38
C HIS A 242 -4.91 1.49 -1.78
N ILE A 243 -6.14 1.57 -2.30
CA ILE A 243 -6.48 1.10 -3.64
C ILE A 243 -5.71 1.95 -4.67
N PRO A 244 -4.84 1.41 -5.53
CA PRO A 244 -3.82 2.17 -6.26
C PRO A 244 -4.29 3.47 -6.94
N VAL A 245 -5.27 3.38 -7.84
CA VAL A 245 -5.79 4.55 -8.58
C VAL A 245 -6.59 5.48 -7.67
N TYR A 246 -7.43 4.92 -6.81
CA TYR A 246 -8.27 5.72 -5.91
C TYR A 246 -7.45 6.44 -4.84
N ARG A 247 -6.38 5.80 -4.34
CA ARG A 247 -5.37 6.37 -3.45
C ARG A 247 -4.76 7.62 -4.05
N LEU A 248 -4.29 7.57 -5.30
CA LEU A 248 -3.70 8.74 -5.97
C LEU A 248 -4.68 9.91 -6.06
N ILE A 249 -5.94 9.63 -6.40
CA ILE A 249 -7.01 10.64 -6.44
C ILE A 249 -7.23 11.26 -5.06
N ARG A 250 -7.33 10.42 -4.01
CA ARG A 250 -7.56 10.89 -2.63
C ARG A 250 -6.35 11.64 -2.07
N GLU A 251 -5.12 11.20 -2.35
CA GLU A 251 -3.89 11.87 -1.93
C GLU A 251 -3.75 13.23 -2.62
N TYR A 252 -4.04 13.32 -3.93
CA TYR A 252 -4.07 14.60 -4.64
C TYR A 252 -5.12 15.56 -4.09
N LYS A 253 -6.35 15.07 -3.86
CA LYS A 253 -7.41 15.88 -3.23
C LYS A 253 -6.96 16.36 -1.85
N SER A 254 -6.41 15.46 -1.04
CA SER A 254 -5.92 15.79 0.30
C SER A 254 -4.78 16.82 0.27
N TYR A 255 -3.88 16.73 -0.70
CA TYR A 255 -2.82 17.71 -0.92
C TYR A 255 -3.40 19.09 -1.27
N ARG A 256 -4.33 19.14 -2.22
CA ARG A 256 -4.98 20.38 -2.67
C ARG A 256 -5.71 21.06 -1.51
N ASP A 257 -6.57 20.33 -0.82
CA ASP A 257 -7.42 20.85 0.26
C ASP A 257 -6.53 21.31 1.45
N CYS A 258 -5.50 20.53 1.82
CA CYS A 258 -4.54 20.91 2.86
C CYS A 258 -3.70 22.14 2.47
N ARG A 259 -3.32 22.28 1.19
CA ARG A 259 -2.58 23.45 0.68
C ARG A 259 -3.46 24.70 0.64
N ALA A 260 -4.74 24.55 0.33
CA ALA A 260 -5.74 25.62 0.35
C ALA A 260 -6.16 26.04 1.77
N GLY A 261 -5.78 25.27 2.81
CA GLY A 261 -6.19 25.53 4.19
C GLY A 261 -7.65 25.15 4.49
N GLU A 262 -8.25 24.33 3.63
CA GLU A 262 -9.60 23.80 3.80
C GLU A 262 -9.65 22.83 4.98
N ASN A 263 -10.84 22.61 5.54
CA ASN A 263 -11.01 21.63 6.61
C ASN A 263 -10.93 20.22 6.02
N MET A 264 -10.04 19.40 6.59
CA MET A 264 -9.97 18.00 6.21
C MET A 264 -11.13 17.26 6.90
N GLU A 265 -11.78 16.35 6.19
CA GLU A 265 -12.97 15.61 6.70
C GLU A 265 -12.68 14.81 7.99
N TRP A 266 -11.42 14.48 8.29
CA TRP A 266 -10.99 13.79 9.52
C TRP A 266 -10.44 14.74 10.60
N GLU A 267 -10.58 16.05 10.42
CA GLU A 267 -10.16 17.12 11.35
C GLU A 267 -11.35 17.99 11.79
N GLU A 268 -12.58 17.53 11.57
CA GLU A 268 -13.79 18.26 12.01
C GLU A 268 -13.93 18.34 13.54
N GLU A 269 -13.55 17.28 14.25
CA GLU A 269 -13.69 17.16 15.72
C GLU A 269 -12.32 17.12 16.45
N ASN A 270 -11.22 17.24 15.70
CA ASN A 270 -9.86 17.02 16.23
C ASN A 270 -8.89 18.07 15.71
N VAL A 271 -7.91 18.38 16.54
CA VAL A 271 -6.90 19.41 16.27
C VAL A 271 -5.55 18.78 15.95
N LEU A 272 -4.91 19.26 14.88
CA LEU A 272 -3.54 18.89 14.52
C LEU A 272 -2.56 20.00 14.91
N TRP A 273 -1.52 19.64 15.63
CA TRP A 273 -0.42 20.51 16.04
C TRP A 273 0.83 20.25 15.20
N LEU A 274 1.57 21.31 14.89
CA LEU A 274 2.85 21.23 14.21
C LEU A 274 3.95 21.89 15.03
N ASN A 275 4.88 21.07 15.51
CA ASN A 275 6.12 21.53 16.12
C ASN A 275 7.25 21.58 15.07
N ARG A 276 7.61 22.80 14.65
CA ARG A 276 8.69 23.05 13.68
C ARG A 276 10.11 22.96 14.26
N ARG A 277 10.25 22.79 15.58
CA ARG A 277 11.55 22.69 16.24
C ARG A 277 12.31 21.46 15.74
N TYR A 278 13.60 21.65 15.44
CA TYR A 278 14.49 20.62 14.89
C TYR A 278 14.02 20.02 13.56
N ALA A 279 13.20 20.72 12.78
CA ALA A 279 12.71 20.26 11.48
C ALA A 279 13.76 19.59 10.58
N PRO A 280 14.97 20.13 10.36
CA PRO A 280 15.97 19.47 9.51
C PRO A 280 16.48 18.17 10.13
N ALA A 281 16.79 18.16 11.43
CA ALA A 281 17.26 16.95 12.12
C ALA A 281 16.22 15.82 12.08
N LYS A 282 14.93 16.16 12.24
CA LYS A 282 13.87 15.14 12.14
C LYS A 282 13.65 14.65 10.70
N ALA A 283 13.86 15.48 9.68
CA ALA A 283 13.83 15.04 8.29
C ALA A 283 14.97 14.06 7.99
N VAL A 284 16.18 14.32 8.51
CA VAL A 284 17.30 13.36 8.44
C VAL A 284 16.95 12.06 9.16
N GLY A 285 16.35 12.15 10.35
CA GLY A 285 15.87 10.98 11.09
C GLY A 285 14.82 10.16 10.33
N ALA A 286 13.91 10.82 9.60
CA ALA A 286 12.93 10.16 8.74
C ALA A 286 13.57 9.41 7.57
N VAL A 287 14.56 10.02 6.90
CA VAL A 287 15.31 9.38 5.81
C VAL A 287 16.10 8.18 6.34
N PHE A 288 16.75 8.31 7.49
CA PHE A 288 17.44 7.19 8.14
C PHE A 288 16.49 6.05 8.53
N LEU A 289 15.33 6.37 9.13
CA LEU A 289 14.33 5.35 9.45
C LEU A 289 13.82 4.63 8.21
N MET A 290 13.56 5.35 7.10
CA MET A 290 13.16 4.72 5.84
C MET A 290 14.23 3.76 5.31
N MET A 291 15.51 4.14 5.37
CA MET A 291 16.61 3.22 5.01
C MET A 291 16.64 1.98 5.90
N LEU A 292 16.43 2.14 7.20
CA LEU A 292 16.35 1.02 8.13
C LEU A 292 15.15 0.10 7.83
N LEU A 293 13.98 0.67 7.53
CA LEU A 293 12.79 -0.10 7.16
C LEU A 293 13.03 -0.89 5.87
N THR A 294 13.63 -0.28 4.84
CA THR A 294 13.99 -0.99 3.61
C THR A 294 15.00 -2.12 3.87
N GLY A 295 16.02 -1.87 4.68
CA GLY A 295 16.97 -2.91 5.10
C GLY A 295 16.29 -4.03 5.89
N ALA A 296 15.34 -3.70 6.75
CA ALA A 296 14.55 -4.68 7.50
C ALA A 296 13.68 -5.54 6.57
N THR A 297 12.99 -4.94 5.59
CA THR A 297 12.21 -5.68 4.59
C THR A 297 13.09 -6.67 3.82
N PHE A 298 14.29 -6.25 3.42
CA PHE A 298 15.27 -7.14 2.80
C PHE A 298 15.60 -8.32 3.72
N TYR A 299 15.96 -8.10 4.98
CA TYR A 299 16.29 -9.19 5.89
C TYR A 299 15.10 -10.08 6.28
N ILE A 300 13.88 -9.54 6.30
CA ILE A 300 12.65 -10.33 6.48
C ILE A 300 12.46 -11.29 5.29
N TRP A 301 12.59 -10.78 4.06
CA TRP A 301 12.56 -11.63 2.87
C TRP A 301 13.64 -12.72 2.95
N GLN A 302 14.87 -12.36 3.35
CA GLN A 302 15.93 -13.35 3.53
C GLN A 302 15.63 -14.37 4.63
N ALA A 303 15.00 -13.97 5.72
CA ALA A 303 14.61 -14.88 6.80
C ALA A 303 13.56 -15.89 6.33
N GLY A 304 12.66 -15.50 5.42
CA GLY A 304 11.69 -16.42 4.82
C GLY A 304 12.34 -17.54 4.00
N ALA A 305 13.53 -17.32 3.45
CA ALA A 305 14.31 -18.32 2.74
C ALA A 305 15.09 -19.29 3.66
N ILE A 306 15.07 -19.08 4.99
CA ILE A 306 15.71 -20.01 5.93
C ILE A 306 14.84 -21.26 6.01
N PRO A 307 15.41 -22.47 5.81
CA PRO A 307 14.65 -23.71 5.82
C PRO A 307 14.12 -24.06 7.21
N GLN A 308 13.02 -24.81 7.26
CA GLN A 308 12.38 -25.22 8.51
C GLN A 308 13.21 -26.25 9.27
N ASN A 309 13.74 -27.27 8.58
CA ASN A 309 14.59 -28.28 9.21
C ASN A 309 16.02 -27.74 9.36
N ARG A 310 16.52 -27.65 10.60
CA ARG A 310 17.84 -27.07 10.93
C ARG A 310 18.65 -27.93 11.90
N GLY A 311 19.95 -27.66 11.95
CA GLY A 311 20.94 -28.38 12.75
C GLY A 311 21.36 -29.67 12.06
N ASN A 312 21.34 -30.77 12.81
CA ASN A 312 21.58 -32.11 12.27
C ASN A 312 20.32 -32.61 11.58
N ILE A 313 20.30 -32.52 10.25
CA ILE A 313 19.18 -32.95 9.40
C ILE A 313 19.48 -34.30 8.74
N SER A 314 18.45 -35.11 8.47
CA SER A 314 18.54 -36.31 7.63
C SER A 314 18.40 -35.98 6.14
N ALA A 315 18.65 -36.96 5.26
CA ALA A 315 18.39 -36.86 3.83
C ALA A 315 16.92 -36.51 3.51
N ALA A 316 15.97 -37.09 4.25
CA ALA A 316 14.55 -36.79 4.08
C ALA A 316 14.24 -35.32 4.41
N GLN A 317 14.75 -34.83 5.55
CA GLN A 317 14.58 -33.43 5.95
C GLN A 317 15.29 -32.45 5.01
N TYR A 318 16.43 -32.87 4.44
CA TYR A 318 17.11 -32.11 3.40
C TYR A 318 16.27 -32.03 2.12
N ALA A 319 15.66 -33.13 1.68
CA ALA A 319 14.79 -33.13 0.51
C ALA A 319 13.58 -32.21 0.70
N GLU A 320 12.98 -32.19 1.89
CA GLU A 320 11.94 -31.22 2.27
C GLU A 320 12.44 -29.78 2.12
N ASN A 321 13.59 -29.45 2.73
CA ASN A 321 14.20 -28.12 2.64
C ASN A 321 14.46 -27.69 1.18
N PHE A 322 14.96 -28.62 0.34
CA PHE A 322 15.21 -28.36 -1.07
C PHE A 322 13.94 -28.00 -1.82
N ASN A 323 12.87 -28.78 -1.64
CA ASN A 323 11.60 -28.54 -2.32
C ASN A 323 10.93 -27.24 -1.84
N GLU A 324 11.06 -26.90 -0.56
CA GLU A 324 10.61 -25.61 -0.01
C GLU A 324 11.38 -24.44 -0.64
N MET A 325 12.71 -24.53 -0.73
CA MET A 325 13.52 -23.50 -1.37
C MET A 325 13.24 -23.35 -2.85
N GLN A 326 13.05 -24.45 -3.57
CA GLN A 326 12.65 -24.43 -4.98
C GLN A 326 11.34 -23.64 -5.16
N THR A 327 10.37 -23.88 -4.28
CA THR A 327 9.09 -23.13 -4.27
C THR A 327 9.31 -21.66 -3.91
N PHE A 328 10.16 -21.37 -2.90
CA PHE A 328 10.45 -20.01 -2.45
C PHE A 328 11.08 -19.15 -3.57
N TYR A 329 12.06 -19.70 -4.29
CA TYR A 329 12.72 -19.02 -5.41
C TYR A 329 11.94 -19.12 -6.74
N GLN A 330 10.75 -19.75 -6.72
CA GLN A 330 9.88 -19.94 -7.90
C GLN A 330 10.60 -20.65 -9.06
N THR A 331 11.47 -21.60 -8.72
CA THR A 331 12.17 -22.43 -9.70
C THR A 331 11.31 -23.64 -10.07
N ASP A 332 10.07 -23.37 -10.52
CA ASP A 332 9.03 -24.38 -10.79
C ASP A 332 9.25 -25.18 -12.11
N ARG A 333 10.39 -25.01 -12.76
CA ARG A 333 10.82 -25.79 -13.94
C ARG A 333 11.75 -26.94 -13.57
N GLN A 334 11.97 -27.87 -14.51
CA GLN A 334 13.05 -28.86 -14.36
C GLN A 334 14.42 -28.19 -14.41
N LEU A 335 15.28 -28.51 -13.44
CA LEU A 335 16.55 -27.81 -13.21
C LEU A 335 17.68 -28.19 -14.18
N ASN A 336 17.41 -29.10 -15.12
CA ASN A 336 18.29 -29.46 -16.24
C ASN A 336 17.86 -28.80 -17.57
N LEU A 337 16.83 -27.94 -17.54
CA LEU A 337 16.31 -27.24 -18.71
C LEU A 337 16.57 -25.72 -18.59
N PRO A 338 16.78 -25.03 -19.74
CA PRO A 338 16.96 -23.58 -19.75
C PRO A 338 15.67 -22.84 -19.37
N GLU A 339 15.77 -21.55 -19.04
CA GLU A 339 14.63 -20.71 -18.67
C GLU A 339 13.87 -20.28 -19.93
N PHE A 340 12.85 -21.03 -20.32
CA PHE A 340 12.04 -20.72 -21.50
C PHE A 340 11.11 -19.51 -21.26
N TYR A 341 11.02 -18.58 -22.22
CA TYR A 341 10.11 -17.42 -22.20
C TYR A 341 8.64 -17.81 -22.22
N LEU A 342 8.33 -18.91 -22.90
CA LEU A 342 7.03 -19.53 -22.94
C LEU A 342 7.26 -20.95 -22.47
N THR A 343 6.71 -21.31 -21.32
CA THR A 343 6.63 -22.71 -20.90
C THR A 343 5.87 -23.46 -21.99
N PRO A 344 6.52 -24.35 -22.77
CA PRO A 344 5.84 -25.11 -23.81
C PRO A 344 4.77 -25.95 -23.11
N ASP A 345 3.48 -25.66 -23.34
CA ASP A 345 2.30 -26.31 -22.76
C ASP A 345 2.59 -27.20 -21.53
N GLY A 346 3.03 -26.59 -20.42
CA GLY A 346 3.11 -27.30 -19.16
C GLY A 346 4.18 -26.91 -18.16
N ASP A 347 3.80 -26.93 -16.88
CA ASP A 347 4.70 -26.71 -15.76
C ASP A 347 5.30 -28.03 -15.24
N SER A 348 6.62 -28.16 -15.39
CA SER A 348 7.35 -29.44 -15.41
C SER A 348 8.02 -29.81 -14.08
N SER A 349 7.61 -29.20 -12.96
CA SER A 349 8.32 -29.29 -11.67
C SER A 349 8.53 -30.75 -11.22
N LEU A 350 9.78 -31.06 -10.88
CA LEU A 350 10.16 -32.29 -10.21
C LEU A 350 10.52 -31.99 -8.77
N TRP A 351 10.08 -32.84 -7.85
CA TRP A 351 10.43 -32.80 -6.44
C TRP A 351 11.51 -33.82 -6.13
N LEU A 352 12.46 -33.41 -5.29
CA LEU A 352 13.50 -34.26 -4.77
C LEU A 352 12.91 -35.20 -3.71
N THR A 353 13.21 -36.50 -3.81
CA THR A 353 12.83 -37.51 -2.82
C THR A 353 13.93 -37.71 -1.78
N ASP A 354 13.60 -38.41 -0.69
CA ASP A 354 14.55 -38.81 0.36
C ASP A 354 15.65 -39.78 -0.12
N SER A 355 15.45 -40.43 -1.26
CA SER A 355 16.44 -41.27 -1.96
C SER A 355 17.35 -40.49 -2.93
N GLY A 356 17.13 -39.18 -3.06
CA GLY A 356 17.86 -38.31 -3.97
C GLY A 356 17.42 -38.40 -5.44
N THR A 357 16.30 -39.09 -5.70
CA THR A 357 15.68 -39.21 -7.02
C THR A 357 14.61 -38.13 -7.22
N TRP A 358 14.04 -38.05 -8.42
CA TRP A 358 13.10 -37.00 -8.82
C TRP A 358 11.71 -37.56 -9.09
N GLU A 359 10.71 -37.01 -8.42
CA GLU A 359 9.30 -37.36 -8.59
C GLU A 359 8.49 -36.22 -9.20
N LYS A 360 7.46 -36.59 -9.95
CA LYS A 360 6.58 -35.65 -10.63
C LYS A 360 5.62 -34.98 -9.64
N ARG A 361 5.55 -33.65 -9.67
CA ARG A 361 4.62 -32.88 -8.84
C ARG A 361 3.18 -33.03 -9.33
N ASN A 362 2.29 -33.54 -8.49
CA ASN A 362 0.87 -33.70 -8.81
C ASN A 362 0.21 -32.37 -9.22
N GLY A 363 -0.54 -32.39 -10.33
CA GLY A 363 -1.20 -31.21 -10.88
C GLY A 363 -0.35 -30.37 -11.84
N GLY A 364 0.94 -30.70 -12.02
CA GLY A 364 1.82 -30.12 -13.03
C GLY A 364 1.58 -30.73 -14.41
N THR A 365 1.82 -29.94 -15.45
CA THR A 365 1.74 -30.34 -16.86
C THR A 365 3.14 -30.65 -17.37
N TYR A 366 3.38 -31.86 -17.88
CA TYR A 366 4.73 -32.32 -18.19
C TYR A 366 5.14 -32.01 -19.62
N ILE A 367 6.32 -31.41 -19.79
CA ILE A 367 6.98 -31.33 -21.10
C ILE A 367 7.49 -32.74 -21.43
N VAL A 368 6.95 -33.31 -22.52
CA VAL A 368 7.32 -34.65 -23.00
C VAL A 368 8.22 -34.58 -24.23
N ASP A 369 8.26 -33.43 -24.93
CA ASP A 369 9.01 -33.24 -26.17
C ASP A 369 9.62 -31.83 -26.21
N THR A 370 10.91 -31.72 -25.90
CA THR A 370 11.72 -30.59 -26.34
C THR A 370 12.24 -30.89 -27.74
N VAL A 371 12.35 -29.88 -28.61
CA VAL A 371 12.92 -30.04 -29.98
C VAL A 371 14.37 -30.54 -29.90
N ASN A 372 15.08 -30.17 -28.85
CA ASN A 372 16.47 -30.57 -28.57
C ASN A 372 16.52 -31.60 -27.44
N THR A 373 17.51 -32.49 -27.49
CA THR A 373 17.81 -33.43 -26.41
C THR A 373 18.70 -32.74 -25.38
N TYR A 374 18.17 -32.42 -24.21
CA TYR A 374 18.94 -31.86 -23.10
C TYR A 374 19.53 -32.96 -22.22
N ALA A 375 20.66 -32.67 -21.58
CA ALA A 375 21.24 -33.51 -20.53
C ALA A 375 20.20 -33.84 -19.44
N ALA A 376 20.24 -35.06 -18.92
CA ALA A 376 19.32 -35.51 -17.88
C ALA A 376 19.56 -34.75 -16.56
N LEU A 377 18.50 -34.66 -15.74
CA LEU A 377 18.62 -34.17 -14.38
C LEU A 377 19.34 -35.24 -13.52
N PRO A 378 20.52 -34.95 -12.97
CA PRO A 378 21.30 -35.96 -12.25
C PRO A 378 20.64 -36.30 -10.91
N GLN A 379 20.78 -37.56 -10.49
CA GLN A 379 20.37 -37.99 -9.15
C GLN A 379 21.28 -37.34 -8.10
N LEU A 380 20.71 -36.91 -6.97
CA LEU A 380 21.52 -36.50 -5.82
C LEU A 380 21.92 -37.72 -4.98
N HIS A 381 23.17 -37.75 -4.56
CA HIS A 381 23.72 -38.73 -3.63
C HIS A 381 23.87 -38.10 -2.26
N PHE A 382 23.31 -38.76 -1.25
CA PHE A 382 23.37 -38.32 0.14
C PHE A 382 24.41 -39.13 0.91
N GLU A 383 25.31 -38.43 1.60
CA GLU A 383 26.30 -39.00 2.51
C GLU A 383 25.79 -38.80 3.95
N GLU A 384 25.38 -39.89 4.62
CA GLU A 384 24.90 -39.87 6.00
C GLU A 384 25.85 -40.60 6.97
N MET A 385 26.06 -40.02 8.14
CA MET A 385 26.74 -40.66 9.27
C MET A 385 25.83 -40.61 10.49
N ASP A 386 25.56 -41.77 11.09
CA ASP A 386 24.65 -41.91 12.25
C ASP A 386 23.26 -41.27 12.04
N GLY A 387 22.74 -41.32 10.81
CA GLY A 387 21.44 -40.74 10.43
C GLY A 387 21.46 -39.21 10.25
N VAL A 388 22.65 -38.59 10.25
CA VAL A 388 22.84 -37.16 10.01
C VAL A 388 23.52 -36.97 8.65
N LEU A 389 22.97 -36.06 7.85
CA LEU A 389 23.54 -35.67 6.57
C LEU A 389 24.87 -34.93 6.77
N THR A 390 25.90 -35.40 6.06
CA THR A 390 27.28 -34.89 6.08
C THR A 390 27.72 -34.35 4.72
N GLY A 391 27.12 -34.86 3.64
CA GLY A 391 27.42 -34.45 2.28
C GLY A 391 26.26 -34.70 1.33
N VAL A 392 26.20 -33.89 0.27
CA VAL A 392 25.32 -34.08 -0.89
C VAL A 392 26.18 -33.89 -2.13
N SER A 393 26.05 -34.78 -3.10
CA SER A 393 26.80 -34.69 -4.35
C SER A 393 26.00 -35.17 -5.54
N PHE A 394 26.37 -34.71 -6.74
CA PHE A 394 25.92 -35.33 -7.97
C PHE A 394 27.04 -35.27 -9.01
N SER A 395 26.94 -36.14 -10.01
CA SER A 395 27.81 -36.10 -11.17
C SER A 395 27.02 -36.39 -12.43
N ALA A 396 27.44 -35.80 -13.55
CA ALA A 396 26.94 -36.16 -14.87
C ALA A 396 28.12 -36.25 -15.84
N GLU A 397 28.09 -37.25 -16.72
CA GLU A 397 29.11 -37.46 -17.74
C GLU A 397 28.44 -37.83 -19.07
N TYR A 398 28.89 -37.20 -20.15
CA TYR A 398 28.40 -37.44 -21.51
C TYR A 398 29.59 -37.49 -22.48
N LYS A 399 29.69 -38.57 -23.24
CA LYS A 399 30.83 -38.88 -24.12
C LYS A 399 30.35 -39.08 -25.56
N ASN A 400 30.73 -38.15 -26.42
CA ASN A 400 30.42 -38.18 -27.86
C ASN A 400 28.90 -38.30 -28.13
N GLU A 401 28.11 -37.56 -27.37
CA GLU A 401 26.65 -37.53 -27.47
C GLU A 401 26.17 -36.20 -28.07
N ASN A 402 25.16 -36.24 -28.93
CA ASN A 402 24.55 -35.06 -29.50
C ASN A 402 23.46 -34.51 -28.56
N ILE A 403 23.89 -33.97 -27.42
CA ILE A 403 23.02 -33.41 -26.38
C ILE A 403 23.40 -31.96 -26.07
N GLU A 404 22.42 -31.13 -25.76
CA GLU A 404 22.64 -29.77 -25.26
C GLU A 404 22.72 -29.77 -23.74
N ILE A 405 23.59 -28.93 -23.19
CA ILE A 405 23.82 -28.86 -21.73
C ILE A 405 23.42 -27.49 -21.23
N ALA A 406 22.29 -27.46 -20.53
CA ALA A 406 21.89 -26.30 -19.75
C ALA A 406 22.71 -26.21 -18.47
N SER A 407 22.90 -24.99 -17.97
CA SER A 407 23.58 -24.79 -16.70
C SER A 407 22.81 -25.47 -15.56
N TYR A 408 23.52 -26.26 -14.75
CA TYR A 408 23.02 -26.79 -13.49
C TYR A 408 23.03 -25.73 -12.36
N GLY A 409 23.18 -24.43 -12.67
CA GLY A 409 23.37 -23.38 -11.68
C GLY A 409 22.26 -23.26 -10.65
N ASP A 410 21.00 -23.37 -11.05
CA ASP A 410 19.88 -23.39 -10.09
C ASP A 410 19.88 -24.66 -9.24
N LEU A 411 20.19 -25.83 -9.82
CA LEU A 411 20.34 -27.09 -9.07
C LEU A 411 21.46 -26.99 -8.04
N MET A 412 22.64 -26.50 -8.44
CA MET A 412 23.80 -26.32 -7.56
C MET A 412 23.48 -25.32 -6.44
N ALA A 413 22.89 -24.17 -6.77
CA ALA A 413 22.51 -23.15 -5.81
C ALA A 413 21.51 -23.68 -4.79
N LEU A 414 20.40 -24.29 -5.22
CA LEU A 414 19.39 -24.86 -4.33
C LEU A 414 19.97 -25.98 -3.47
N THR A 415 20.83 -26.84 -4.04
CA THR A 415 21.51 -27.92 -3.31
C THR A 415 22.36 -27.36 -2.16
N ALA A 416 23.19 -26.36 -2.46
CA ALA A 416 24.06 -25.74 -1.47
C ALA A 416 23.27 -24.95 -0.41
N LEU A 417 22.29 -24.12 -0.81
CA LEU A 417 21.50 -23.33 0.13
C LEU A 417 20.73 -24.22 1.12
N SER A 418 20.12 -25.29 0.63
CA SER A 418 19.32 -26.23 1.45
C SER A 418 20.14 -26.87 2.56
N PHE A 419 21.45 -27.01 2.35
CA PHE A 419 22.36 -27.53 3.37
C PHE A 419 23.03 -26.43 4.21
N ILE A 420 23.53 -25.36 3.58
CA ILE A 420 24.23 -24.24 4.26
C ILE A 420 23.28 -23.54 5.24
N CYS A 421 22.08 -23.15 4.78
CA CYS A 421 21.13 -22.40 5.60
C CYS A 421 20.52 -23.23 6.73
N ALA A 422 20.59 -24.55 6.64
CA ALA A 422 20.15 -25.46 7.69
C ALA A 422 21.13 -25.51 8.87
N GLN A 423 22.41 -25.13 8.69
CA GLN A 423 23.40 -25.22 9.77
C GLN A 423 23.10 -24.25 10.93
N ASP A 424 23.42 -24.66 12.16
CA ASP A 424 23.29 -23.82 13.36
C ASP A 424 24.27 -22.63 13.36
N SER A 425 25.43 -22.82 12.73
CA SER A 425 26.48 -21.81 12.52
C SER A 425 26.11 -20.77 11.46
N TYR A 426 25.03 -20.98 10.69
CA TYR A 426 24.66 -20.11 9.58
C TYR A 426 24.23 -18.71 10.06
N ASN A 427 24.84 -17.68 9.48
CA ASN A 427 24.55 -16.28 9.79
C ASN A 427 23.92 -15.55 8.62
N LEU A 428 22.61 -15.31 8.73
CA LEU A 428 21.77 -14.58 7.78
C LEU A 428 22.35 -13.21 7.38
N THR A 429 22.94 -12.49 8.33
CA THR A 429 23.44 -11.12 8.08
C THR A 429 24.75 -11.08 7.32
N ALA A 430 25.60 -12.09 7.51
CA ALA A 430 26.90 -12.20 6.87
C ALA A 430 26.78 -12.72 5.43
N ALA A 431 25.91 -13.72 5.22
CA ALA A 431 25.74 -14.37 3.92
C ALA A 431 24.24 -14.60 3.60
N PRO A 432 23.48 -13.53 3.25
CA PRO A 432 22.08 -13.65 2.85
C PRO A 432 21.83 -14.75 1.80
N PRO A 433 20.76 -15.56 1.93
CA PRO A 433 20.47 -16.66 1.00
C PRO A 433 20.44 -16.23 -0.46
N SER A 434 19.85 -15.07 -0.79
CA SER A 434 19.78 -14.59 -2.18
C SER A 434 21.16 -14.29 -2.77
N LEU A 435 22.10 -13.80 -1.96
CA LEU A 435 23.47 -13.53 -2.38
C LEU A 435 24.26 -14.82 -2.58
N LEU A 436 24.05 -15.83 -1.71
CA LEU A 436 24.60 -17.17 -1.90
C LEU A 436 24.06 -17.80 -3.18
N TYR A 437 22.73 -17.77 -3.36
CA TYR A 437 22.05 -18.31 -4.53
C TYR A 437 22.65 -17.74 -5.82
N ARG A 438 22.68 -16.40 -5.91
CA ARG A 438 23.21 -15.70 -7.07
C ARG A 438 24.69 -16.04 -7.30
N ARG A 439 25.52 -16.01 -6.25
CA ARG A 439 26.96 -16.31 -6.37
C ARG A 439 27.20 -17.70 -6.93
N ILE A 440 26.50 -18.70 -6.43
CA ILE A 440 26.65 -20.10 -6.87
C ILE A 440 26.16 -20.25 -8.31
N LYS A 441 24.96 -19.73 -8.60
CA LYS A 441 24.37 -19.77 -9.95
C LYS A 441 25.31 -19.12 -10.97
N GLU A 442 25.75 -17.88 -10.71
CA GLU A 442 26.66 -17.16 -11.60
C GLU A 442 28.00 -17.90 -11.79
N SER A 443 28.52 -18.58 -10.76
CA SER A 443 29.74 -19.38 -10.89
C SER A 443 29.51 -20.63 -11.76
N ALA A 444 28.41 -21.35 -11.51
CA ALA A 444 28.04 -22.55 -12.25
C ALA A 444 27.71 -22.26 -13.72
N ASP A 445 27.09 -21.12 -14.01
CA ASP A 445 26.75 -20.68 -15.38
C ASP A 445 28.00 -20.46 -16.26
N THR A 446 29.19 -20.31 -15.67
CA THR A 446 30.45 -20.21 -16.43
C THR A 446 31.01 -21.55 -16.88
N PHE A 447 30.50 -22.67 -16.35
CA PHE A 447 31.06 -24.02 -16.57
C PHE A 447 32.56 -24.13 -16.22
N GLN A 448 33.01 -23.36 -15.22
CA GLN A 448 34.38 -23.39 -14.69
C GLN A 448 34.39 -23.89 -13.25
N ASP A 449 35.50 -24.51 -12.87
CA ASP A 449 35.72 -24.99 -11.50
C ASP A 449 35.54 -23.85 -10.49
N PHE A 450 34.83 -24.14 -9.40
CA PHE A 450 34.72 -23.21 -8.29
C PHE A 450 34.67 -23.92 -6.96
N THR A 451 35.15 -23.21 -5.93
CA THR A 451 35.08 -23.67 -4.55
C THR A 451 34.84 -22.49 -3.63
N PHE A 452 33.93 -22.63 -2.68
CA PHE A 452 33.83 -21.68 -1.56
C PHE A 452 33.27 -22.40 -0.32
N SER A 453 33.40 -21.75 0.83
CA SER A 453 32.92 -22.29 2.11
C SER A 453 32.07 -21.27 2.84
N GLU A 454 30.98 -21.73 3.44
CA GLU A 454 30.07 -20.91 4.25
C GLU A 454 29.46 -21.77 5.38
N ALA A 455 29.31 -21.20 6.58
CA ALA A 455 28.76 -21.91 7.75
C ALA A 455 29.41 -23.27 8.08
N GLY A 456 30.67 -23.51 7.68
CA GLY A 456 31.34 -24.81 7.88
C GLY A 456 30.99 -25.88 6.84
N ILE A 457 30.34 -25.48 5.74
CA ILE A 457 30.06 -26.31 4.57
C ILE A 457 30.96 -25.83 3.43
N THR A 458 31.60 -26.77 2.74
CA THR A 458 32.34 -26.54 1.50
C THR A 458 31.45 -26.90 0.31
N VAL A 459 31.38 -26.00 -0.65
CA VAL A 459 30.76 -26.21 -1.96
C VAL A 459 31.86 -26.25 -3.01
N GLU A 460 31.88 -27.31 -3.81
CA GLU A 460 32.90 -27.57 -4.82
C GLU A 460 32.26 -28.09 -6.10
N ALA A 461 32.64 -27.49 -7.24
CA ALA A 461 32.25 -27.95 -8.56
C ALA A 461 33.50 -28.09 -9.43
N ALA A 462 33.63 -29.21 -10.12
CA ALA A 462 34.65 -29.45 -11.12
C ALA A 462 33.98 -29.73 -12.47
N PHE A 463 34.45 -29.07 -13.53
CA PHE A 463 33.91 -29.18 -14.88
C PHE A 463 35.00 -29.61 -15.85
N GLN A 464 34.66 -30.55 -16.73
CA GLN A 464 35.45 -30.85 -17.93
C GLN A 464 34.55 -30.67 -19.14
N CYS A 465 34.95 -29.79 -20.06
CA CYS A 465 34.15 -29.50 -21.25
C CYS A 465 35.06 -29.29 -22.46
N CYS A 466 34.87 -30.09 -23.51
CA CYS A 466 35.48 -29.88 -24.82
C CYS A 466 34.53 -30.33 -25.93
N GLY A 467 34.69 -29.77 -27.15
CA GLY A 467 33.78 -30.07 -28.26
C GLY A 467 32.40 -29.41 -28.16
N TYR A 468 32.26 -28.37 -27.34
CA TYR A 468 31.03 -27.59 -27.16
C TYR A 468 31.28 -26.10 -27.42
N GLU A 469 30.23 -25.39 -27.84
CA GLU A 469 30.20 -23.94 -27.92
C GLU A 469 28.96 -23.37 -27.22
N PHE A 470 29.06 -22.16 -26.69
CA PHE A 470 27.91 -21.46 -26.12
C PHE A 470 26.96 -21.00 -27.22
N ARG A 471 25.67 -21.31 -27.08
CA ARG A 471 24.59 -20.75 -27.88
C ARG A 471 23.40 -20.39 -27.00
N GLN A 472 22.66 -19.36 -27.40
CA GLN A 472 21.39 -19.05 -26.77
C GLN A 472 20.38 -20.18 -27.03
N ALA A 473 19.78 -20.72 -25.97
CA ALA A 473 18.77 -21.75 -26.11
C ALA A 473 17.52 -21.22 -26.82
N GLN A 474 16.89 -22.07 -27.63
CA GLN A 474 15.69 -21.70 -28.37
C GLN A 474 14.55 -21.33 -27.41
N TYR A 475 13.90 -20.18 -27.65
CA TYR A 475 12.86 -19.63 -26.79
C TYR A 475 13.30 -19.36 -25.35
N SER A 476 14.60 -19.15 -25.10
CA SER A 476 15.13 -18.86 -23.77
C SER A 476 16.04 -17.64 -23.76
N SER A 477 16.21 -17.03 -22.60
CA SER A 477 17.28 -16.05 -22.35
C SER A 477 18.60 -16.71 -21.93
N SER A 478 18.58 -18.00 -21.56
CA SER A 478 19.73 -18.74 -21.09
C SER A 478 20.66 -19.14 -22.24
N GLU A 479 21.96 -19.15 -21.96
CA GLU A 479 22.96 -19.81 -22.81
C GLU A 479 23.10 -21.28 -22.41
N VAL A 480 23.31 -22.14 -23.40
CA VAL A 480 23.53 -23.58 -23.24
C VAL A 480 24.75 -23.99 -24.06
N LEU A 481 25.40 -25.07 -23.65
CA LEU A 481 26.47 -25.67 -24.43
C LEU A 481 25.87 -26.57 -25.51
N VAL A 482 26.25 -26.33 -26.76
CA VAL A 482 25.82 -27.09 -27.93
C VAL A 482 27.02 -27.81 -28.55
N PRO A 483 26.92 -29.11 -28.87
CA PRO A 483 28.00 -29.85 -29.51
C PRO A 483 28.45 -29.20 -30.83
N VAL A 484 29.76 -29.06 -31.03
CA VAL A 484 30.33 -28.52 -32.26
C VAL A 484 30.38 -29.62 -33.32
N TYR A 485 29.81 -29.35 -34.49
CA TYR A 485 29.81 -30.31 -35.59
C TYR A 485 31.24 -30.65 -36.03
N GLY A 486 31.58 -31.94 -35.98
CA GLY A 486 32.89 -32.46 -36.39
C GLY A 486 33.93 -32.56 -35.27
N GLU A 487 33.59 -32.15 -34.05
CA GLU A 487 34.38 -32.40 -32.85
C GLU A 487 33.83 -33.62 -32.08
N GLU A 488 34.62 -34.18 -31.16
CA GLU A 488 34.15 -35.21 -30.22
C GLU A 488 33.73 -34.51 -28.91
N PRO A 489 32.42 -34.23 -28.71
CA PRO A 489 31.95 -33.53 -27.51
C PRO A 489 32.16 -34.40 -26.27
N TYR A 490 32.71 -33.79 -25.23
CA TYR A 490 32.84 -34.40 -23.91
C TYR A 490 32.46 -33.38 -22.84
N PHE A 491 31.59 -33.82 -21.93
CA PHE A 491 31.20 -33.05 -20.77
C PHE A 491 31.21 -33.92 -19.52
N GLN A 492 31.79 -33.41 -18.45
CA GLN A 492 31.69 -33.97 -17.12
C GLN A 492 31.50 -32.85 -16.10
N VAL A 493 30.63 -33.08 -15.12
CA VAL A 493 30.52 -32.24 -13.93
C VAL A 493 30.51 -33.12 -12.69
N GLU A 494 31.29 -32.72 -11.69
CA GLU A 494 31.26 -33.27 -10.34
C GLU A 494 30.95 -32.14 -9.36
N TYR A 495 29.85 -32.29 -8.61
CA TYR A 495 29.42 -31.28 -7.65
C TYR A 495 29.27 -31.89 -6.27
N ARG A 496 29.82 -31.22 -5.25
CA ARG A 496 29.80 -31.67 -3.86
C ARG A 496 29.51 -30.51 -2.90
N VAL A 497 28.68 -30.78 -1.91
CA VAL A 497 28.37 -29.90 -0.78
C VAL A 497 28.53 -30.71 0.50
N TYR A 498 29.54 -30.42 1.31
CA TYR A 498 29.92 -31.27 2.45
C TYR A 498 30.46 -30.49 3.65
N LYS A 499 30.40 -31.07 4.85
CA LYS A 499 30.95 -30.46 6.06
C LYS A 499 32.48 -30.36 5.99
N SER A 500 33.02 -29.15 6.21
CA SER A 500 34.46 -28.87 6.15
C SER A 500 35.19 -29.61 7.28
N GLY A 501 35.82 -30.74 6.94
CA GLY A 501 36.49 -31.64 7.89
C GLY A 501 36.35 -33.11 7.51
N ASP A 502 35.26 -33.46 6.83
CA ASP A 502 34.97 -34.81 6.33
C ASP A 502 35.54 -35.02 4.92
N LYS A 503 36.79 -34.59 4.69
CA LYS A 503 37.52 -34.92 3.46
C LYS A 503 37.85 -36.41 3.51
N ILE A 504 36.88 -37.28 3.24
CA ILE A 504 37.12 -38.68 2.97
C ILE A 504 37.96 -38.68 1.69
N ALA A 505 39.21 -39.12 1.83
CA ALA A 505 40.13 -39.28 0.73
C ALA A 505 39.46 -40.11 -0.36
N ILE A 506 39.30 -39.52 -1.55
CA ILE A 506 39.00 -40.30 -2.74
C ILE A 506 40.26 -41.10 -3.02
N ASN A 507 40.15 -42.42 -2.86
CA ASN A 507 41.07 -43.35 -3.50
C ASN A 507 40.99 -43.09 -5.00
N ASN A 508 42.07 -42.55 -5.57
CA ASN A 508 42.31 -42.57 -7.00
C ASN A 508 42.46 -44.03 -7.44
N GLU A 509 41.35 -44.70 -7.75
CA GLU A 509 41.31 -45.85 -8.64
C GLU A 509 40.17 -45.64 -9.65
N PHE A 510 40.50 -44.88 -10.70
CA PHE A 510 39.92 -45.05 -12.03
C PHE A 510 41.03 -44.90 -13.07
#